data_AF-A0A327QP45-F1
#
_entry.id   AF-A0A327QP45-F1
#
_cell.length_a   1.000
_cell.length_b   1.000
_cell.length_c   1.000
_cell.angle_alpha   90.00
_cell.angle_beta   90.00
_cell.angle_gamma   90.00
#
_symmetry.space_group_name_H-M   'P 1'
#
loop_
_entity.id
_entity.type
_entity.pdbx_description
1 polymer ?
#
loop_
_entity_poly.entity_id
_entity_poly.type
_entity_poly.pdbx_seq_one_letter_code
_entity_poly.pdbx_strand_id
1 'polypeptide(L)'
;MTKNSEQDIKEFIKDLSFNAMQKSLYFPVDRAFLMPYLSEIMSYDNLDFIRFNLELSVSLYTKKLFLCLPEIWKSISLDDIFNIAEKLVDAESFNLLIMFTYKYLEIDILEELFSLLYKSKPISMVNEVLSYVSHQYHVFVKSEPEIEEYYLDSDWGVDLDKFLYIKQVLLLDKRVKPALLEEMYLASYFNQLLDKVVERGMSK
;
A
#
# COMPACT_ATOMS: atom_id res chain seq x y z
N MET A 1 27.11 9.06 -8.79
CA MET A 1 26.49 10.37 -8.54
C MET A 1 25.06 10.11 -8.16
N THR A 2 24.79 10.04 -6.87
CA THR A 2 23.42 10.09 -6.38
C THR A 2 22.90 11.50 -6.66
N LYS A 3 22.00 11.62 -7.63
CA LYS A 3 20.85 12.51 -7.47
C LYS A 3 20.07 12.01 -6.22
N ASN A 4 18.95 12.60 -5.84
CA ASN A 4 18.03 12.02 -4.84
C ASN A 4 18.19 12.65 -3.45
N SER A 5 18.12 13.98 -3.39
CA SER A 5 17.56 14.57 -2.17
C SER A 5 16.10 14.11 -2.01
N GLU A 6 15.57 14.03 -0.79
CA GLU A 6 14.14 13.75 -0.57
C GLU A 6 13.24 14.71 -1.37
N GLN A 7 13.69 15.95 -1.56
CA GLN A 7 12.99 16.97 -2.33
C GLN A 7 12.89 16.59 -3.82
N ASP A 8 13.95 16.04 -4.41
CA ASP A 8 13.96 15.61 -5.81
C ASP A 8 12.90 14.53 -6.06
N ILE A 9 12.77 13.56 -5.14
CA ILE A 9 11.78 12.49 -5.24
C ILE A 9 10.36 13.06 -5.14
N LYS A 10 10.13 13.98 -4.20
CA LYS A 10 8.81 14.62 -4.01
C LYS A 10 8.40 15.45 -5.22
N GLU A 11 9.33 16.20 -5.81
CA GLU A 11 9.08 16.97 -7.03
C GLU A 11 8.76 16.05 -8.20
N PHE A 12 9.56 15.00 -8.40
CA PHE A 12 9.30 14.00 -9.43
C PHE A 12 7.92 13.33 -9.27
N ILE A 13 7.54 12.92 -8.05
CA ILE A 13 6.24 12.28 -7.79
C ILE A 13 5.08 13.24 -8.10
N LYS A 14 5.19 14.51 -7.72
CA LYS A 14 4.18 15.53 -8.03
C LYS A 14 4.04 15.70 -9.54
N ASP A 15 5.15 15.84 -10.24
CA ASP A 15 5.15 15.98 -11.70
C ASP A 15 4.60 14.72 -12.38
N LEU A 16 5.01 13.53 -11.93
CA LEU A 16 4.53 12.26 -12.44
C LEU A 16 3.02 12.14 -12.26
N SER A 17 2.49 12.43 -11.06
CA SER A 17 1.06 12.36 -10.77
C SER A 17 0.24 13.33 -11.62
N PHE A 18 0.71 14.58 -11.77
CA PHE A 18 0.05 15.58 -12.58
C PHE A 18 0.03 15.19 -14.06
N ASN A 19 1.16 14.72 -14.59
CA ASN A 19 1.26 14.29 -15.97
C ASN A 19 0.42 13.03 -16.24
N ALA A 20 0.39 12.08 -15.31
CA ALA A 20 -0.40 10.86 -15.43
C ALA A 20 -1.88 11.17 -15.60
N MET A 21 -2.42 12.07 -14.77
CA MET A 21 -3.83 12.48 -14.86
C MET A 21 -4.21 13.11 -16.21
N GLN A 22 -3.25 13.69 -16.93
CA GLN A 22 -3.48 14.37 -18.21
C GLN A 22 -3.18 13.49 -19.43
N LYS A 23 -2.28 12.52 -19.29
CA LYS A 23 -1.65 11.83 -20.43
C LYS A 23 -1.82 10.32 -20.43
N SER A 24 -2.27 9.73 -19.33
CA SER A 24 -2.52 8.28 -19.27
C SER A 24 -3.67 7.91 -20.20
N LEU A 25 -3.52 6.79 -20.89
CA LEU A 25 -4.58 6.20 -21.70
C LEU A 25 -5.72 5.72 -20.79
N TYR A 26 -5.37 5.15 -19.62
CA TYR A 26 -6.32 4.75 -18.60
C TYR A 26 -6.13 5.58 -17.34
N PHE A 27 -7.17 6.32 -16.96
CA PHE A 27 -7.13 7.22 -15.82
C PHE A 27 -7.04 6.46 -14.48
N PRO A 28 -6.31 6.99 -13.48
CA PRO A 28 -5.43 8.16 -13.50
C PRO A 28 -3.99 7.86 -13.93
N VAL A 29 -3.61 6.58 -14.01
CA VAL A 29 -2.27 6.15 -14.40
C VAL A 29 -2.33 4.71 -14.92
N ASP A 30 -1.56 4.43 -15.97
CA ASP A 30 -1.41 3.11 -16.56
C ASP A 30 0.06 2.77 -16.85
N ARG A 31 0.33 1.49 -17.11
CA ARG A 31 1.69 1.02 -17.37
C ARG A 31 2.33 1.68 -18.59
N ALA A 32 1.59 1.90 -19.67
CA ALA A 32 2.13 2.47 -20.91
C ALA A 32 2.61 3.91 -20.68
N PHE A 33 1.88 4.69 -19.89
CA PHE A 33 2.32 6.01 -19.42
C PHE A 33 3.61 5.94 -18.60
N LEU A 34 3.77 4.94 -17.73
CA LEU A 34 4.95 4.81 -16.86
C LEU A 34 6.20 4.29 -17.55
N MET A 35 6.08 3.59 -18.68
CA MET A 35 7.22 2.99 -19.38
C MET A 35 8.39 3.95 -19.66
N PRO A 36 8.18 5.20 -20.13
CA PRO A 36 9.25 6.16 -20.33
C PRO A 36 9.93 6.63 -19.04
N TYR A 37 9.22 6.57 -17.91
CA TYR A 37 9.70 7.01 -16.59
C TYR A 37 10.34 5.89 -15.77
N LEU A 38 10.20 4.62 -16.19
CA LEU A 38 10.58 3.47 -15.38
C LEU A 38 12.06 3.49 -14.96
N SER A 39 12.98 3.87 -15.85
CA SER A 39 14.40 3.96 -15.50
C SER A 39 14.70 5.04 -14.46
N GLU A 40 13.94 6.14 -14.46
CA GLU A 40 14.10 7.23 -13.51
C GLU A 40 13.49 6.85 -12.16
N ILE A 41 12.29 6.26 -12.16
CA ILE A 41 11.64 5.68 -10.97
C ILE A 41 12.59 4.71 -10.27
N MET A 42 13.17 3.75 -11.00
CA MET A 42 14.07 2.74 -10.44
C MET A 42 15.45 3.29 -10.03
N SER A 43 15.74 4.56 -10.32
CA SER A 43 16.98 5.24 -9.89
C SER A 43 16.85 5.91 -8.51
N TYR A 44 15.61 6.05 -8.01
CA TYR A 44 15.32 6.56 -6.67
C TYR A 44 15.42 5.45 -5.61
N ASP A 45 15.50 5.86 -4.34
CA ASP A 45 15.31 4.91 -3.24
C ASP A 45 13.86 4.42 -3.22
N ASN A 46 13.66 3.12 -3.32
CA ASN A 46 12.32 2.53 -3.43
C ASN A 46 11.47 2.78 -2.18
N LEU A 47 12.07 2.83 -0.98
CA LEU A 47 11.32 3.04 0.26
C LEU A 47 10.80 4.48 0.32
N ASP A 48 11.66 5.44 0.00
CA ASP A 48 11.26 6.85 -0.05
C ASP A 48 10.28 7.12 -1.19
N PHE A 49 10.44 6.47 -2.35
CA PHE A 49 9.48 6.58 -3.45
C PHE A 49 8.08 6.07 -3.06
N ILE A 50 8.00 4.89 -2.42
CA ILE A 50 6.72 4.36 -1.93
C ILE A 50 6.14 5.29 -0.86
N ARG A 51 6.95 5.64 0.15
CA ARG A 51 6.53 6.52 1.26
C ARG A 51 5.93 7.82 0.75
N PHE A 52 6.63 8.54 -0.13
CA PHE A 52 6.16 9.83 -0.61
C PHE A 52 4.94 9.72 -1.53
N ASN A 53 4.74 8.60 -2.24
CA ASN A 53 3.48 8.37 -2.96
C ASN A 53 2.30 8.05 -2.03
N LEU A 54 2.55 7.40 -0.88
CA LEU A 54 1.53 7.22 0.17
C LEU A 54 1.14 8.58 0.77
N GLU A 55 2.12 9.44 1.06
CA GLU A 55 1.92 10.79 1.62
C GLU A 55 1.31 11.81 0.64
N LEU A 56 1.18 11.48 -0.65
CA LEU A 56 0.58 12.38 -1.65
C LEU A 56 -0.94 12.52 -1.47
N SER A 57 -1.59 11.61 -0.72
CA SER A 57 -3.05 11.61 -0.46
C SER A 57 -3.94 11.61 -1.71
N VAL A 58 -3.43 11.14 -2.86
CA VAL A 58 -4.24 10.94 -4.07
C VAL A 58 -4.53 9.45 -4.22
N SER A 59 -5.45 8.95 -3.39
CA SER A 59 -5.69 7.52 -3.18
C SER A 59 -5.85 6.69 -4.46
N LEU A 60 -6.65 7.16 -5.44
CA LEU A 60 -6.87 6.45 -6.69
C LEU A 60 -5.61 6.38 -7.56
N TYR A 61 -4.82 7.46 -7.61
CA TYR A 61 -3.55 7.51 -8.32
C TYR A 61 -2.53 6.57 -7.67
N THR A 62 -2.30 6.71 -6.36
CA THR A 62 -1.28 5.93 -5.65
C THR A 62 -1.53 4.43 -5.77
N LYS A 63 -2.79 3.99 -5.60
CA LYS A 63 -3.17 2.57 -5.77
C LYS A 63 -2.81 2.05 -7.17
N LYS A 64 -3.23 2.76 -8.21
CA LYS A 64 -3.01 2.34 -9.61
C LYS A 64 -1.56 2.44 -10.02
N LEU A 65 -0.83 3.46 -9.54
CA LEU A 65 0.61 3.58 -9.72
C LEU A 65 1.33 2.34 -9.20
N PHE A 66 1.01 1.92 -7.98
CA PHE A 66 1.64 0.76 -7.35
C PHE A 66 1.31 -0.55 -8.07
N LEU A 67 0.09 -0.71 -8.57
CA LEU A 67 -0.28 -1.85 -9.43
C LEU A 67 0.47 -1.85 -10.77
N CYS A 68 0.79 -0.69 -11.31
CA CYS A 68 1.54 -0.59 -12.57
C CYS A 68 3.06 -0.73 -12.37
N LEU A 69 3.57 -0.83 -11.13
CA LEU A 69 5.01 -0.88 -10.81
C LEU A 69 5.42 -2.10 -9.95
N PRO A 70 5.16 -3.35 -10.41
CA PRO A 70 5.61 -4.55 -9.70
C PRO A 70 7.13 -4.61 -9.49
N GLU A 71 7.94 -3.94 -10.32
CA GLU A 71 9.39 -3.88 -10.20
C GLU A 71 9.85 -3.30 -8.86
N ILE A 72 9.13 -2.28 -8.36
CA ILE A 72 9.42 -1.69 -7.06
C ILE A 72 9.15 -2.74 -5.98
N TRP A 73 7.94 -3.30 -5.97
CA TRP A 73 7.48 -4.26 -4.95
C TRP A 73 8.26 -5.55 -4.91
N LYS A 74 8.80 -6.02 -6.04
CA LYS A 74 9.66 -7.20 -6.09
C LYS A 74 10.91 -7.09 -5.22
N SER A 75 11.37 -5.87 -4.96
CA SER A 75 12.54 -5.59 -4.12
C SER A 75 12.21 -5.32 -2.65
N ILE A 76 10.93 -5.25 -2.29
CA ILE A 76 10.46 -4.86 -0.97
C ILE A 76 10.26 -6.10 -0.10
N SER A 77 10.94 -6.16 1.04
CA SER A 77 10.71 -7.15 2.08
C SER A 77 9.58 -6.73 3.04
N LEU A 78 9.17 -7.64 3.93
CA LEU A 78 8.21 -7.29 4.97
C LEU A 78 8.79 -6.24 5.95
N ASP A 79 10.08 -6.32 6.26
CA ASP A 79 10.73 -5.32 7.13
C ASP A 79 10.76 -3.94 6.47
N ASP A 80 10.90 -3.87 5.14
CA ASP A 80 10.83 -2.62 4.38
C ASP A 80 9.43 -1.99 4.44
N ILE A 81 8.37 -2.80 4.36
CA ILE A 81 6.99 -2.34 4.55
C ILE A 81 6.82 -1.69 5.93
N PHE A 82 7.38 -2.32 6.96
CA PHE A 82 7.34 -1.78 8.32
C PHE A 82 8.22 -0.53 8.49
N ASN A 83 9.40 -0.47 7.86
CA ASN A 83 10.24 0.72 7.83
C ASN A 83 9.54 1.91 7.17
N ILE A 84 8.76 1.67 6.11
CA ILE A 84 7.90 2.70 5.49
C ILE A 84 6.84 3.13 6.50
N ALA A 85 6.13 2.18 7.10
CA ALA A 85 5.06 2.44 8.07
C ALA A 85 5.53 3.28 9.26
N GLU A 86 6.72 3.03 9.81
CA GLU A 86 7.29 3.83 10.91
C GLU A 86 7.52 5.29 10.55
N LYS A 87 7.67 5.63 9.27
CA LYS A 87 7.91 7.00 8.81
C LYS A 87 6.64 7.76 8.47
N LEU A 88 5.50 7.07 8.30
CA LEU A 88 4.22 7.72 7.97
C LEU A 88 3.71 8.58 9.13
N VAL A 89 3.04 9.69 8.80
CA VAL A 89 2.69 10.75 9.76
C VAL A 89 1.18 11.02 9.88
N ASP A 90 0.35 10.37 9.07
CA ASP A 90 -1.09 10.57 9.04
C ASP A 90 -1.86 9.27 8.75
N ALA A 91 -3.12 9.22 9.19
CA ALA A 91 -3.94 8.02 9.08
C ALA A 91 -4.33 7.64 7.65
N GLU A 92 -4.39 8.60 6.73
CA GLU A 92 -4.70 8.35 5.32
C GLU A 92 -3.58 7.56 4.64
N SER A 93 -2.33 7.98 4.83
CA SER A 93 -1.14 7.27 4.34
C SER A 93 -1.09 5.84 4.87
N PHE A 94 -1.40 5.63 6.16
CA PHE A 94 -1.50 4.28 6.73
C PHE A 94 -2.60 3.46 6.06
N ASN A 95 -3.78 4.05 5.86
CA ASN A 95 -4.88 3.37 5.20
C ASN A 95 -4.53 2.97 3.76
N LEU A 96 -3.80 3.81 3.01
CA LEU A 96 -3.32 3.47 1.67
C LEU A 96 -2.36 2.27 1.69
N LEU A 97 -1.42 2.23 2.64
CA LEU A 97 -0.50 1.11 2.79
C LEU A 97 -1.23 -0.18 3.16
N ILE A 98 -2.12 -0.11 4.16
CA ILE A 98 -2.93 -1.24 4.62
C ILE A 98 -3.81 -1.75 3.47
N MET A 99 -4.52 -0.86 2.79
CA MET A 99 -5.34 -1.23 1.65
C MET A 99 -4.51 -1.86 0.55
N PHE A 100 -3.33 -1.32 0.25
CA PHE A 100 -2.52 -1.86 -0.83
C PHE A 100 -2.03 -3.28 -0.52
N THR A 101 -1.49 -3.47 0.68
CA THR A 101 -1.01 -4.78 1.15
C THR A 101 -2.15 -5.79 1.29
N TYR A 102 -3.26 -5.40 1.92
CA TYR A 102 -4.40 -6.28 2.18
C TYR A 102 -5.21 -6.59 0.93
N LYS A 103 -5.57 -5.57 0.14
CA LYS A 103 -6.46 -5.73 -1.00
C LYS A 103 -5.72 -6.20 -2.24
N TYR A 104 -4.59 -5.59 -2.59
CA TYR A 104 -3.94 -5.82 -3.89
C TYR A 104 -2.82 -6.86 -3.82
N LEU A 105 -1.96 -6.80 -2.80
CA LEU A 105 -0.98 -7.87 -2.56
C LEU A 105 -1.61 -9.11 -1.92
N GLU A 106 -2.82 -8.97 -1.34
CA GLU A 106 -3.57 -10.04 -0.66
C GLU A 106 -2.83 -10.64 0.55
N ILE A 107 -2.20 -9.76 1.33
CA ILE A 107 -1.44 -10.10 2.54
C ILE A 107 -1.95 -9.28 3.72
N ASP A 108 -2.26 -9.98 4.80
CA ASP A 108 -2.67 -9.37 6.06
C ASP A 108 -1.44 -9.08 6.93
N ILE A 109 -1.14 -7.78 7.07
CA ILE A 109 -0.05 -7.27 7.90
C ILE A 109 -0.54 -6.64 9.22
N LEU A 110 -1.84 -6.65 9.50
CA LEU A 110 -2.45 -5.75 10.46
C LEU A 110 -1.99 -6.00 11.90
N GLU A 111 -1.94 -7.25 12.34
CA GLU A 111 -1.55 -7.56 13.72
C GLU A 111 -0.12 -7.08 14.03
N GLU A 112 0.82 -7.36 13.12
CA GLU A 112 2.22 -6.94 13.29
C GLU A 112 2.37 -5.43 13.13
N LEU A 113 1.69 -4.82 12.14
CA LEU A 113 1.67 -3.38 11.94
C LEU A 113 1.19 -2.64 13.19
N PHE A 114 0.03 -3.01 13.76
CA PHE A 114 -0.45 -2.33 14.96
C PHE A 114 0.50 -2.58 16.15
N SER A 115 1.01 -3.80 16.34
CA SER A 115 2.02 -4.11 17.37
C SER A 115 3.26 -3.20 17.28
N LEU A 116 3.69 -2.86 16.07
CA LEU A 116 4.76 -1.91 15.80
C LEU A 116 4.33 -0.48 16.16
N LEU A 117 3.19 -0.02 15.65
CA LEU A 117 2.70 1.35 15.87
C LEU A 117 2.51 1.68 17.34
N TYR A 118 2.02 0.76 18.17
CA TYR A 118 1.94 0.97 19.63
C TYR A 118 3.29 1.18 20.31
N LYS A 119 4.39 0.73 19.71
CA LYS A 119 5.74 0.91 20.25
C LYS A 119 6.39 2.20 19.76
N SER A 120 6.05 2.66 18.55
CA SER A 120 6.77 3.74 17.86
C SER A 120 5.96 5.02 17.66
N LYS A 121 4.63 5.01 17.86
CA LYS A 121 3.75 6.15 17.59
C LYS A 121 2.94 6.58 18.83
N PRO A 122 2.52 7.86 18.91
CA PRO A 122 1.59 8.32 19.93
C PRO A 122 0.27 7.54 19.88
N ILE A 123 -0.27 7.17 21.04
CA ILE A 123 -1.52 6.41 21.16
C ILE A 123 -2.69 7.04 20.39
N SER A 124 -2.76 8.37 20.36
CA SER A 124 -3.79 9.11 19.62
C SER A 124 -3.75 8.82 18.12
N MET A 125 -2.54 8.75 17.54
CA MET A 125 -2.34 8.44 16.14
C MET A 125 -2.70 6.99 15.84
N VAL A 126 -2.31 6.05 16.71
CA VAL A 126 -2.65 4.64 16.54
C VAL A 126 -4.16 4.42 16.56
N ASN A 127 -4.86 5.08 17.50
CA ASN A 127 -6.32 5.03 17.59
C ASN A 127 -7.00 5.67 16.38
N GLU A 128 -6.42 6.74 15.83
CA GLU A 128 -6.92 7.37 14.60
C GLU A 128 -6.82 6.43 13.40
N VAL A 129 -5.66 5.80 13.19
CA VAL A 129 -5.44 4.80 12.13
C VAL A 129 -6.41 3.64 12.29
N LEU A 130 -6.51 3.10 13.50
CA LEU A 130 -7.36 1.95 13.81
C LEU A 130 -8.84 2.26 13.56
N SER A 131 -9.30 3.42 14.02
CA SER A 131 -10.66 3.90 13.76
C SER A 131 -10.89 4.08 12.25
N TYR A 132 -9.97 4.73 11.54
CA TYR A 132 -10.11 4.96 10.11
C TYR A 132 -10.27 3.64 9.33
N VAL A 133 -9.39 2.68 9.60
CA VAL A 133 -9.37 1.36 9.00
C VAL A 133 -10.63 0.56 9.36
N SER A 134 -11.06 0.60 10.62
CA SER A 134 -12.26 -0.15 11.06
C SER A 134 -13.56 0.43 10.50
N HIS A 135 -13.62 1.72 10.18
CA HIS A 135 -14.82 2.30 9.54
C HIS A 135 -14.87 2.00 8.03
N GLN A 136 -13.75 1.64 7.43
CA GLN A 136 -13.62 1.41 5.99
C GLN A 136 -13.33 -0.04 5.61
N TYR A 137 -13.55 -1.02 6.50
CA TYR A 137 -13.14 -2.41 6.25
C TYR A 137 -13.66 -3.01 4.93
N HIS A 138 -14.85 -2.59 4.48
CA HIS A 138 -15.46 -3.03 3.23
C HIS A 138 -14.59 -2.71 2.01
N VAL A 139 -13.78 -1.65 2.06
CA VAL A 139 -12.91 -1.27 0.93
C VAL A 139 -11.75 -2.22 0.72
N PHE A 140 -11.44 -3.10 1.68
CA PHE A 140 -10.36 -4.09 1.59
C PHE A 140 -10.73 -5.33 0.77
N VAL A 141 -12.01 -5.50 0.43
CA VAL A 141 -12.47 -6.51 -0.54
C VAL A 141 -12.49 -5.89 -1.93
N LYS A 142 -12.03 -6.65 -2.93
CA LYS A 142 -12.19 -6.25 -4.34
C LYS A 142 -13.67 -6.38 -4.73
N SER A 143 -14.25 -5.31 -5.25
CA SER A 143 -15.55 -5.37 -5.90
C SER A 143 -15.48 -6.17 -7.20
N GLU A 144 -16.61 -6.66 -7.72
CA GLU A 144 -16.64 -7.36 -9.01
C GLU A 144 -15.98 -6.55 -10.14
N PRO A 145 -16.24 -5.24 -10.31
CA PRO A 145 -15.57 -4.43 -11.33
C PRO A 145 -14.05 -4.38 -11.12
N GLU A 146 -13.56 -4.32 -9.88
CA GLU A 146 -12.13 -4.34 -9.60
C GLU A 146 -11.50 -5.71 -9.90
N ILE A 147 -12.24 -6.81 -9.70
CA ILE A 147 -11.79 -8.15 -10.08
C ILE A 147 -11.68 -8.24 -11.60
N GLU A 148 -12.68 -7.76 -12.34
CA GLU A 148 -12.64 -7.74 -13.80
C GLU A 148 -11.49 -6.87 -14.32
N GLU A 149 -11.35 -5.64 -13.80
CA GLU A 149 -10.26 -4.72 -14.13
C GLU A 149 -8.88 -5.31 -13.82
N TYR A 150 -8.75 -6.02 -12.71
CA TYR A 150 -7.45 -6.54 -12.24
C TYR A 150 -7.05 -7.88 -12.87
N TYR A 151 -8.01 -8.78 -13.08
CA TYR A 151 -7.74 -10.16 -13.49
C TYR A 151 -8.09 -10.45 -14.96
N LEU A 152 -9.02 -9.69 -15.55
CA LEU A 152 -9.57 -10.01 -16.88
C LEU A 152 -9.14 -8.99 -17.94
N ASP A 153 -8.85 -7.75 -17.54
CA ASP A 153 -8.54 -6.67 -18.48
C ASP A 153 -7.04 -6.31 -18.45
N SER A 154 -6.28 -6.79 -19.45
CA SER A 154 -4.84 -6.53 -19.56
C SER A 154 -4.47 -5.09 -19.91
N ASP A 155 -5.49 -4.27 -20.20
CA ASP A 155 -5.39 -2.92 -20.75
C ASP A 155 -4.59 -1.94 -19.86
N TRP A 156 -4.55 -2.20 -18.55
CA TRP A 156 -3.80 -1.41 -17.57
C TRP A 156 -2.30 -1.72 -17.58
N GLY A 157 -1.90 -2.83 -18.22
CA GLY A 157 -0.54 -3.38 -18.21
C GLY A 157 -0.07 -3.85 -16.84
N VAL A 158 -1.00 -4.27 -15.98
CA VAL A 158 -0.70 -4.94 -14.71
C VAL A 158 -0.22 -6.36 -15.00
N ASP A 159 0.92 -6.72 -14.43
CA ASP A 159 1.53 -8.03 -14.60
C ASP A 159 1.16 -8.93 -13.41
N LEU A 160 0.05 -9.67 -13.55
CA LEU A 160 -0.50 -10.49 -12.48
C LEU A 160 0.49 -11.56 -12.00
N ASP A 161 1.25 -12.16 -12.90
CA ASP A 161 2.25 -13.18 -12.55
C ASP A 161 3.33 -12.62 -11.63
N LYS A 162 3.77 -11.37 -11.87
CA LYS A 162 4.68 -10.69 -10.94
C LYS A 162 4.04 -10.45 -9.58
N PHE A 163 2.78 -10.05 -9.51
CA PHE A 163 2.09 -9.84 -8.22
C PHE A 163 1.84 -11.13 -7.46
N LEU A 164 1.52 -12.22 -8.15
CA LEU A 164 1.42 -13.56 -7.55
C LEU A 164 2.77 -13.99 -6.98
N TYR A 165 3.86 -13.75 -7.70
CA TYR A 165 5.22 -14.02 -7.20
C TYR A 165 5.55 -13.16 -5.96
N ILE A 166 5.29 -11.85 -6.00
CA ILE A 166 5.50 -10.93 -4.87
C ILE A 166 4.73 -11.41 -3.64
N LYS A 167 3.45 -11.75 -3.82
CA LYS A 167 2.58 -12.30 -2.78
C LYS A 167 3.20 -13.55 -2.14
N GLN A 168 3.60 -14.52 -2.97
CA GLN A 168 4.19 -15.78 -2.50
C GLN A 168 5.46 -15.55 -1.69
N VAL A 169 6.35 -14.65 -2.15
CA VAL A 169 7.60 -14.31 -1.45
C VAL A 169 7.31 -13.72 -0.08
N LEU A 170 6.41 -12.75 0.01
CA LEU A 170 6.07 -12.09 1.28
C LEU A 170 5.37 -13.06 2.25
N LEU A 171 4.55 -13.99 1.76
CA LEU A 171 3.89 -15.02 2.57
C LEU A 171 4.83 -16.10 3.12
N LEU A 172 6.12 -16.11 2.72
CA LEU A 172 7.12 -16.94 3.39
C LEU A 172 7.46 -16.43 4.80
N ASP A 173 7.16 -15.16 5.10
CA ASP A 173 7.36 -14.60 6.43
C ASP A 173 6.20 -14.97 7.36
N LYS A 174 6.52 -15.67 8.46
CA LYS A 174 5.55 -16.17 9.44
C LYS A 174 4.78 -15.09 10.21
N ARG A 175 5.19 -13.82 10.12
CA ARG A 175 4.53 -12.69 10.80
C ARG A 175 3.26 -12.26 10.09
N VAL A 176 3.09 -12.65 8.83
CA VAL A 176 1.93 -12.30 8.00
C VAL A 176 1.17 -13.55 7.57
N LYS A 177 -0.05 -13.34 7.10
CA LYS A 177 -0.93 -14.41 6.61
C LYS A 177 -1.67 -13.92 5.36
N PRO A 178 -2.29 -14.82 4.58
CA PRO A 178 -3.15 -14.41 3.48
C PRO A 178 -4.29 -13.51 3.97
N ALA A 179 -4.64 -12.49 3.18
CA ALA A 179 -5.80 -11.65 3.42
C ALA A 179 -7.11 -12.45 3.35
N LEU A 180 -8.10 -12.07 4.15
CA LEU A 180 -9.47 -12.58 4.05
C LEU A 180 -10.17 -11.86 2.91
N LEU A 181 -10.59 -12.61 1.90
CA LEU A 181 -11.15 -12.02 0.66
C LEU A 181 -12.68 -11.92 0.67
N GLU A 182 -13.35 -12.41 1.72
CA GLU A 182 -14.81 -12.33 1.84
C GLU A 182 -15.21 -11.35 2.94
N GLU A 183 -16.11 -10.42 2.59
CA GLU A 183 -16.54 -9.33 3.46
C GLU A 183 -17.11 -9.82 4.80
N MET A 184 -17.85 -10.93 4.79
CA MET A 184 -18.48 -11.48 6.00
C MET A 184 -17.47 -11.80 7.11
N TYR A 185 -16.24 -12.14 6.76
CA TYR A 185 -15.19 -12.46 7.73
C TYR A 185 -14.43 -11.21 8.19
N LEU A 186 -14.40 -10.14 7.39
CA LEU A 186 -13.67 -8.92 7.72
C LEU A 186 -14.30 -8.17 8.89
N ALA A 187 -15.63 -8.03 8.92
CA ALA A 187 -16.28 -7.30 10.01
C ALA A 187 -15.94 -7.90 11.39
N SER A 188 -16.02 -9.23 11.52
CA SER A 188 -15.63 -9.92 12.76
C SER A 188 -14.13 -9.79 13.04
N TYR A 189 -13.30 -9.91 12.00
CA TYR A 189 -11.85 -9.82 12.12
C TYR A 189 -11.38 -8.46 12.63
N PHE A 190 -11.88 -7.35 12.06
CA PHE A 190 -11.52 -6.00 12.51
C PHE A 190 -12.01 -5.71 13.92
N ASN A 191 -13.19 -6.21 14.31
CA ASN A 191 -13.66 -6.11 15.70
C ASN A 191 -12.74 -6.86 16.67
N GLN A 192 -12.32 -8.08 16.33
CA GLN A 192 -11.37 -8.82 17.17
C GLN A 192 -9.98 -8.18 17.22
N LEU A 193 -9.54 -7.59 16.09
CA LEU A 193 -8.30 -6.86 16.03
C LEU A 193 -8.35 -5.66 16.96
N LEU A 194 -9.43 -4.86 16.90
CA LEU A 194 -9.72 -3.75 17.81
C LEU A 194 -9.61 -4.19 19.27
N ASP A 195 -10.29 -5.27 19.66
CA ASP A 195 -10.29 -5.76 21.05
C ASP A 195 -8.88 -6.15 21.53
N LYS A 196 -8.17 -6.98 20.74
CA LYS A 196 -6.79 -7.42 21.06
C LYS A 196 -5.82 -6.25 21.15
N VAL A 197 -6.04 -5.26 20.29
CA VAL A 197 -5.21 -4.07 20.20
C VAL A 197 -5.43 -3.17 21.41
N VAL A 198 -6.68 -2.94 21.81
CA VAL A 198 -7.02 -2.15 23.01
C VAL A 198 -6.47 -2.80 24.28
N GLU A 199 -6.61 -4.12 24.44
CA GLU A 199 -6.07 -4.85 25.58
C GLU A 199 -4.55 -4.67 25.73
N ARG A 200 -3.81 -4.71 24.62
CA ARG A 200 -2.36 -4.49 24.59
C ARG A 200 -1.96 -3.04 24.87
N GLY A 201 -2.76 -2.08 24.42
CA GLY A 201 -2.56 -0.65 24.67
C GLY A 201 -2.81 -0.24 26.12
N MET A 202 -3.74 -0.91 26.83
CA MET A 202 -4.05 -0.65 28.24
C MET A 202 -3.09 -1.32 29.24
N SER A 203 -2.26 -2.25 28.77
CA SER A 203 -1.33 -3.02 29.61
C SER A 203 0.07 -2.38 29.74
N LYS A 204 0.27 -1.17 29.22
CA LYS A 204 1.50 -0.37 29.31
C LYS A 204 1.21 0.98 29.94
#